data_AF-A0A6P1GME0-F1
#
_entry.id   AF-A0A6P1GME0-F1
#
_cell.length_a   1.000
_cell.length_b   1.000
_cell.length_c   1.000
_cell.angle_alpha   90.00
_cell.angle_beta   90.00
_cell.angle_gamma   90.00
#
_symmetry.space_group_name_H-M   'P 1'
#
loop_
_entity.id
_entity.type
_entity.pdbx_description
1 polymer ?
#
loop_
_entity_poly.entity_id
_entity_poly.type
_entity_poly.pdbx_seq_one_letter_code
_entity_poly.pdbx_strand_id
1 'polypeptide(L)'
;MPRKPDRHEQRRQQTQARLNAAFERLRKGCPVHPLHQRGYTLTVATLARESGVARNTIYTNHRDIIDDLHAILGDPIKPVTTWQDKLDELHGLIRTMKQEQRRLVSENALLLQRALTAEAEAHRHQRHNARLIAERDTALRAVPATTKARRTVSPDNKTRN
;
A
#
# COMPACT_ATOMS: atom_id res chain seq x y z
N MET A 1 -44.35 20.10 -43.38
CA MET A 1 -44.45 21.36 -42.62
C MET A 1 -43.93 21.12 -41.20
N PRO A 2 -42.90 21.83 -40.72
CA PRO A 2 -42.48 21.69 -39.33
C PRO A 2 -43.59 22.20 -38.41
N ARG A 3 -43.93 21.43 -37.37
CA ARG A 3 -44.94 21.82 -36.36
C ARG A 3 -44.43 23.06 -35.63
N LYS A 4 -45.29 24.08 -35.46
CA LYS A 4 -44.96 25.26 -34.65
C LYS A 4 -44.60 24.76 -33.24
N PRO A 5 -43.43 25.15 -32.68
CA PRO A 5 -43.01 24.66 -31.37
C PRO A 5 -44.01 25.11 -30.32
N ASP A 6 -44.36 24.19 -29.43
CA ASP A 6 -45.28 24.47 -28.32
C ASP A 6 -44.70 25.59 -27.44
N ARG A 7 -45.55 26.40 -26.80
CA ARG A 7 -45.11 27.54 -25.97
C ARG A 7 -44.14 27.10 -24.87
N HIS A 8 -44.33 25.89 -24.35
CA HIS A 8 -43.43 25.28 -23.37
C HIS A 8 -42.05 24.98 -23.94
N GLU A 9 -41.98 24.48 -25.17
CA GLU A 9 -40.73 24.19 -25.86
C GLU A 9 -39.97 25.48 -26.18
N GLN A 10 -40.67 26.52 -26.67
CA GLN A 10 -40.08 27.83 -26.89
C GLN A 10 -39.49 28.42 -25.60
N ARG A 11 -40.21 28.30 -24.48
CA ARG A 11 -39.73 28.76 -23.17
C ARG A 11 -38.49 27.98 -22.70
N ARG A 12 -38.45 26.67 -22.93
CA ARG A 12 -37.28 25.82 -22.62
C ARG A 12 -36.08 26.22 -23.47
N GLN A 13 -36.26 26.43 -24.77
CA GLN A 13 -35.19 26.85 -25.68
C GLN A 13 -34.65 28.24 -25.33
N GLN A 14 -35.52 29.22 -25.02
CA GLN A 14 -35.08 30.54 -24.55
C GLN A 14 -34.29 30.46 -23.25
N THR A 15 -34.72 29.60 -22.32
CA THR A 15 -34.00 29.37 -21.05
C THR A 15 -32.65 28.72 -21.29
N GLN A 16 -32.57 27.71 -22.18
CA GLN A 16 -31.33 27.08 -22.59
C GLN A 16 -30.36 28.08 -23.23
N ALA A 17 -30.85 28.95 -24.12
CA ALA A 17 -30.02 29.97 -24.76
C ALA A 17 -29.41 30.94 -23.73
N ARG A 18 -30.17 31.34 -22.71
CA ARG A 18 -29.68 32.17 -21.61
C ARG A 18 -28.62 31.46 -20.77
N LEU A 19 -28.84 30.18 -20.49
CA LEU A 19 -27.90 29.34 -19.76
C LEU A 19 -26.58 29.18 -20.54
N ASN A 20 -26.64 28.88 -21.83
CA ASN A 20 -25.45 28.77 -22.68
C ASN A 20 -24.69 30.10 -22.77
N ALA A 21 -25.39 31.21 -22.98
CA ALA A 21 -24.75 32.53 -23.01
C ALA A 21 -24.07 32.89 -21.68
N ALA A 22 -24.70 32.57 -20.55
CA ALA A 22 -24.10 32.74 -19.22
C ALA A 22 -22.88 31.83 -19.01
N PHE A 23 -22.98 30.58 -19.43
CA PHE A 23 -21.91 29.60 -19.35
C PHE A 23 -20.69 30.03 -20.17
N GLU A 24 -20.89 30.51 -21.40
CA GLU A 24 -19.81 31.05 -22.22
C GLU A 24 -19.12 32.27 -21.60
N ARG A 25 -19.88 33.16 -20.95
CA ARG A 25 -19.32 34.31 -20.23
C ARG A 25 -18.44 33.89 -19.08
N LEU A 26 -18.90 32.92 -18.28
CA LEU A 26 -18.09 32.31 -17.22
C LEU A 26 -16.86 31.62 -17.82
N ARG A 27 -17.00 30.87 -18.92
CA ARG A 27 -15.84 30.23 -19.55
C ARG A 27 -14.79 31.24 -20.05
N LYS A 28 -15.23 32.39 -20.57
CA LYS A 28 -14.35 33.47 -21.05
C LYS A 28 -13.78 34.34 -19.93
N GLY A 29 -14.19 34.14 -18.68
CA GLY A 29 -13.73 34.97 -17.56
C GLY A 29 -14.40 36.35 -17.49
N CYS A 30 -15.51 36.57 -18.19
CA CYS A 30 -16.21 37.86 -18.26
C CYS A 30 -17.61 37.77 -17.61
N PRO A 31 -17.72 37.53 -16.29
CA PRO A 31 -19.02 37.47 -15.63
C PRO A 31 -19.69 38.84 -15.59
N VAL A 32 -21.01 38.86 -15.76
CA VAL A 32 -21.85 40.06 -15.64
C VAL A 32 -22.33 40.23 -14.19
N HIS A 33 -22.52 39.12 -13.45
CA HIS A 33 -23.08 39.19 -12.11
C HIS A 33 -22.10 39.85 -11.11
N PRO A 34 -22.51 40.86 -10.32
CA PRO A 34 -21.61 41.60 -9.42
C PRO A 34 -20.82 40.72 -8.44
N LEU A 35 -21.44 39.66 -7.92
CA LEU A 35 -20.79 38.72 -7.00
C LEU A 35 -19.65 37.90 -7.63
N HIS A 36 -19.62 37.74 -8.95
CA HIS A 36 -18.58 36.98 -9.65
C HIS A 36 -17.40 37.87 -10.07
N GLN A 37 -17.53 39.20 -9.97
CA GLN A 37 -16.46 40.15 -10.34
C GLN A 37 -15.25 40.06 -9.38
N ARG A 38 -15.46 39.60 -8.15
CA ARG A 38 -14.39 39.38 -7.16
C ARG A 38 -13.71 38.01 -7.28
N GLY A 39 -14.09 37.23 -8.31
CA GLY A 39 -13.73 35.83 -8.47
C GLY A 39 -14.94 34.92 -8.27
N TYR A 40 -14.92 33.76 -8.92
CA TYR A 40 -15.97 32.76 -8.84
C TYR A 40 -15.40 31.35 -9.10
N THR A 41 -16.11 30.35 -8.62
CA THR A 41 -15.87 28.93 -8.94
C THR A 41 -16.95 28.43 -9.88
N LEU A 42 -16.57 27.76 -10.96
CA LEU A 42 -17.51 27.30 -11.98
C LEU A 42 -18.38 26.16 -11.41
N THR A 43 -19.58 26.51 -10.96
CA THR A 43 -20.56 25.59 -10.33
C THR A 43 -21.98 25.88 -10.82
N VAL A 44 -22.91 24.94 -10.66
CA VAL A 44 -24.34 25.12 -11.01
C VAL A 44 -24.94 26.34 -10.30
N ALA A 45 -24.52 26.63 -9.06
CA ALA A 45 -24.99 27.79 -8.31
C ALA A 45 -24.51 29.11 -8.92
N THR A 46 -23.26 29.17 -9.40
CA THR A 46 -22.76 30.36 -10.12
C THR A 46 -23.42 30.52 -11.47
N LEU A 47 -23.63 29.44 -12.23
CA LEU A 47 -24.35 29.49 -13.50
C LEU A 47 -25.79 29.98 -13.33
N ALA A 48 -26.49 29.51 -12.29
CA ALA A 48 -27.83 29.96 -11.96
C ALA A 48 -27.90 31.48 -11.68
N ARG A 49 -26.95 32.01 -10.90
CA ARG A 49 -26.86 33.45 -10.62
C ARG A 49 -26.51 34.27 -11.85
N GLU A 50 -25.59 33.76 -12.67
CA GLU A 50 -25.14 34.44 -13.90
C GLU A 50 -26.22 34.47 -15.00
N SER A 51 -27.06 33.45 -15.06
CA SER A 51 -28.16 33.33 -16.03
C SER A 51 -29.48 33.91 -15.54
N GLY A 52 -29.62 34.17 -14.23
CA GLY A 52 -30.88 34.54 -13.60
C GLY A 52 -31.93 33.42 -13.57
N VAL A 53 -31.51 32.16 -13.77
CA VAL A 53 -32.38 30.97 -13.79
C VAL A 53 -32.31 30.25 -12.44
N ALA A 54 -33.46 29.79 -11.93
CA ALA A 54 -33.50 29.04 -10.68
C ALA A 54 -32.77 27.69 -10.82
N ARG A 55 -31.99 27.32 -9.79
CA ARG A 55 -31.26 26.03 -9.73
C ARG A 55 -32.18 24.83 -9.98
N ASN A 56 -33.40 24.85 -9.45
CA ASN A 56 -34.38 23.77 -9.67
C ASN A 56 -34.71 23.57 -11.15
N THR A 57 -34.85 24.65 -11.92
CA THR A 57 -35.10 24.57 -13.36
C THR A 57 -33.93 23.94 -14.10
N ILE A 58 -32.71 24.24 -13.68
CA ILE A 58 -31.48 23.69 -14.28
C ILE A 58 -31.42 22.17 -14.03
N TYR A 59 -31.59 21.73 -12.78
CA TYR A 59 -31.55 20.30 -12.44
C TYR A 59 -32.65 19.46 -13.12
N THR A 60 -33.84 20.03 -13.27
CA THR A 60 -35.00 19.29 -13.79
C THR A 60 -35.06 19.26 -15.32
N ASN A 61 -34.73 20.37 -15.98
CA ASN A 61 -35.00 20.53 -17.43
C ASN A 61 -33.76 20.64 -18.31
N HIS A 62 -32.59 20.89 -17.72
CA HIS A 62 -31.35 21.27 -18.43
C HIS A 62 -30.16 20.44 -17.90
N ARG A 63 -30.25 19.11 -18.03
CA ARG A 63 -29.17 18.17 -17.64
C ARG A 63 -27.92 18.36 -18.50
N ASP A 64 -28.10 18.61 -19.79
CA ASP A 64 -27.01 18.73 -20.76
C ASP A 64 -25.96 19.78 -20.35
N ILE A 65 -26.38 20.92 -19.80
CA ILE A 65 -25.44 21.97 -19.37
C ILE A 65 -24.72 21.63 -18.06
N ILE A 66 -25.28 20.73 -17.25
CA ILE A 66 -24.64 20.21 -16.05
C ILE A 66 -23.51 19.27 -16.48
N ASP A 67 -23.75 18.45 -17.48
CA ASP A 67 -22.73 17.56 -18.05
C ASP A 67 -21.59 18.37 -18.70
N ASP A 68 -21.91 19.44 -19.43
CA ASP A 68 -20.92 20.37 -19.98
C ASP A 68 -20.10 21.07 -18.87
N LEU A 69 -20.76 21.47 -17.78
CA LEU A 69 -20.08 22.04 -16.60
C LEU A 69 -19.07 21.07 -16.00
N HIS A 70 -19.45 19.80 -15.84
CA HIS A 70 -18.57 18.76 -15.30
C HIS A 70 -17.44 18.39 -16.26
N ALA A 71 -17.69 18.43 -17.57
CA ALA A 71 -16.67 18.21 -18.59
C ALA A 71 -15.56 19.27 -18.55
N ILE A 72 -15.90 20.54 -18.30
CA ILE A 72 -14.91 21.63 -18.17
C ILE A 72 -14.15 21.57 -16.84
N LEU A 73 -14.86 21.28 -15.74
CA LEU A 73 -14.23 21.27 -14.42
C LEU A 73 -13.26 20.09 -14.25
N GLY A 74 -13.34 19.09 -15.14
CA GLY A 74 -12.41 17.98 -15.19
C GLY A 74 -12.40 17.17 -13.89
N ASP A 75 -13.57 16.75 -13.40
CA ASP A 75 -13.79 15.57 -12.51
C ASP A 75 -15.18 15.62 -11.82
N PRO A 76 -15.73 14.50 -11.27
CA PRO A 76 -15.65 13.10 -11.66
C PRO A 76 -17.08 12.49 -11.63
N ILE A 77 -17.88 12.64 -12.70
CA ILE A 77 -19.06 11.76 -12.83
C ILE A 77 -18.58 10.47 -13.49
N LYS A 78 -17.96 9.60 -12.68
CA LYS A 78 -18.10 8.18 -12.96
C LYS A 78 -19.50 7.79 -12.48
N PRO A 79 -20.39 7.33 -13.37
CA PRO A 79 -21.70 6.84 -12.96
C PRO A 79 -21.55 5.62 -12.03
N VAL A 80 -22.68 5.15 -11.52
CA VAL A 80 -22.93 4.13 -10.48
C VAL A 80 -22.24 2.75 -10.67
N THR A 81 -21.25 2.60 -11.55
CA THR A 81 -20.29 1.47 -11.58
C THR A 81 -19.23 1.54 -10.48
N THR A 82 -18.98 2.72 -9.91
CA THR A 82 -17.80 2.96 -9.04
C THR A 82 -17.80 2.24 -7.69
N TRP A 83 -18.96 1.85 -7.13
CA TRP A 83 -18.99 1.18 -5.81
C TRP A 83 -18.92 -0.34 -5.91
N GLN A 84 -19.60 -0.95 -6.89
CA GLN A 84 -19.44 -2.37 -7.19
C GLN A 84 -18.01 -2.67 -7.66
N ASP A 85 -17.46 -1.87 -8.56
CA ASP A 85 -16.08 -2.07 -9.05
C ASP A 85 -15.07 -1.95 -7.90
N LYS A 86 -15.23 -0.96 -7.02
CA LYS A 86 -14.39 -0.83 -5.81
C LYS A 86 -14.57 -2.00 -4.85
N LEU A 87 -15.79 -2.52 -4.71
CA LEU A 87 -16.06 -3.66 -3.85
C LEU A 87 -15.40 -4.93 -4.42
N ASP A 88 -15.45 -5.13 -5.73
CA ASP A 88 -14.81 -6.24 -6.42
C ASP A 88 -13.28 -6.12 -6.41
N GLU A 89 -12.73 -4.91 -6.54
CA GLU A 89 -11.32 -4.61 -6.32
C GLU A 89 -10.89 -4.97 -4.89
N LEU A 90 -11.63 -4.51 -3.87
CA LEU A 90 -11.34 -4.81 -2.47
C LEU A 90 -11.47 -6.31 -2.17
N HIS A 91 -12.48 -6.99 -2.71
CA HIS A 91 -12.62 -8.43 -2.60
C HIS A 91 -11.50 -9.18 -3.34
N GLY A 92 -11.02 -8.67 -4.46
CA GLY A 92 -9.83 -9.16 -5.15
C GLY A 92 -8.60 -9.06 -4.28
N LEU A 93 -8.35 -7.89 -3.70
CA LEU A 93 -7.22 -7.64 -2.79
C LEU A 93 -7.28 -8.52 -1.54
N ILE A 94 -8.45 -8.70 -0.93
CA ILE A 94 -8.59 -9.59 0.23
C ILE A 94 -8.25 -11.03 -0.15
N ARG A 95 -8.62 -11.49 -1.36
CA ARG A 95 -8.29 -12.84 -1.83
C ARG A 95 -6.79 -13.02 -2.02
N THR A 96 -6.11 -12.05 -2.64
CA THR A 96 -4.65 -12.12 -2.84
C THR A 96 -3.91 -12.08 -1.49
N MET A 97 -4.30 -11.18 -0.58
CA MET A 97 -3.70 -11.10 0.76
C MET A 97 -3.88 -12.39 1.56
N LYS A 98 -5.07 -13.03 1.49
CA LYS A 98 -5.30 -14.33 2.15
C LYS A 98 -4.43 -15.44 1.55
N GLN A 99 -4.18 -15.42 0.24
CA GLN A 99 -3.33 -16.40 -0.41
C GLN A 99 -1.85 -16.21 -0.01
N GLU A 100 -1.39 -14.96 0.04
CA GLU A 100 -0.05 -14.61 0.50
C GLU A 100 0.17 -14.99 1.96
N GLN A 101 -0.80 -14.71 2.84
CA GLN A 101 -0.74 -15.12 4.24
C GLN A 101 -0.60 -16.64 4.39
N ARG A 102 -1.37 -17.43 3.63
CA ARG A 102 -1.25 -18.90 3.65
C ARG A 102 0.13 -19.35 3.19
N ARG A 103 0.65 -18.75 2.11
CA ARG A 103 1.99 -19.03 1.60
C ARG A 103 3.07 -18.75 2.65
N LEU A 104 3.04 -17.57 3.27
CA LEU A 104 4.00 -17.19 4.31
C LEU A 104 3.93 -18.10 5.53
N VAL A 105 2.73 -18.52 5.95
CA VAL A 105 2.57 -19.48 7.06
C VAL A 105 3.20 -20.83 6.70
N SER A 106 3.01 -21.33 5.48
CA SER A 106 3.64 -22.57 5.02
C SER A 106 5.17 -22.45 4.93
N GLU A 107 5.68 -21.35 4.40
CA GLU A 107 7.12 -21.08 4.33
C GLU A 107 7.74 -20.97 5.73
N ASN A 108 7.09 -20.26 6.65
CA ASN A 108 7.53 -20.16 8.05
C ASN A 108 7.55 -21.52 8.76
N ALA A 109 6.53 -22.36 8.54
CA ALA A 109 6.50 -23.71 9.12
C ALA A 109 7.66 -24.56 8.61
N LEU A 110 7.96 -24.49 7.31
CA LEU A 110 9.10 -25.20 6.71
C LEU A 110 10.44 -24.70 7.24
N LEU A 111 10.61 -23.38 7.37
CA LEU A 111 11.83 -22.79 7.93
C LEU A 111 12.02 -23.18 9.40
N LEU A 112 10.96 -23.17 10.20
CA LEU A 112 11.00 -23.61 11.59
C LEU A 112 11.39 -25.08 11.70
N GLN A 113 10.81 -25.95 10.86
CA GLN A 113 11.18 -27.36 10.82
C GLN A 113 12.67 -27.54 10.50
N ARG A 114 13.19 -26.81 9.51
CA ARG A 114 14.62 -26.84 9.14
C ARG A 114 15.53 -26.36 10.27
N ALA A 115 15.13 -25.30 10.98
CA ALA A 115 15.86 -24.80 12.13
C ALA A 115 15.93 -25.86 13.24
N LEU A 116 14.80 -26.47 13.60
CA LEU A 116 14.75 -27.53 14.62
C LEU A 116 15.61 -28.76 14.25
N THR A 117 15.61 -29.16 12.97
CA THR A 117 16.48 -30.27 12.53
C THR A 117 17.95 -29.91 12.65
N ALA A 118 18.33 -28.70 12.24
CA ALA A 118 19.71 -28.23 12.34
C ALA A 118 20.17 -28.11 13.80
N GLU A 119 19.31 -27.61 14.69
CA GLU A 119 19.58 -27.55 16.13
C GLU A 119 19.76 -28.96 16.74
N ALA A 120 18.92 -29.91 16.35
CA ALA A 120 19.02 -31.29 16.82
C ALA A 120 20.34 -31.95 16.37
N GLU A 121 20.76 -31.73 15.12
CA GLU A 121 22.05 -32.21 14.60
C GLU A 121 23.23 -31.54 15.31
N ALA A 122 23.18 -30.22 15.49
CA ALA A 122 24.19 -29.48 16.24
C ALA A 122 24.34 -30.00 17.67
N HIS A 123 23.24 -30.27 18.36
CA HIS A 123 23.27 -30.86 19.69
C HIS A 123 23.87 -32.27 19.71
N ARG A 124 23.63 -33.10 18.68
CA ARG A 124 24.28 -34.43 18.57
C ARG A 124 25.78 -34.27 18.40
N HIS A 125 26.22 -33.37 17.52
CA HIS A 125 27.65 -33.10 17.32
C HIS A 125 28.31 -32.54 18.57
N GLN A 126 27.65 -31.63 19.30
CA GLN A 126 28.14 -31.11 20.58
C GLN A 126 28.33 -32.24 21.61
N ARG A 127 27.37 -33.15 21.75
CA ARG A 127 27.48 -34.30 22.67
C ARG A 127 28.61 -35.24 22.27
N HIS A 128 28.74 -35.52 20.98
CA HIS A 128 29.82 -36.37 20.47
C HIS A 128 31.19 -35.73 20.71
N ASN A 129 31.36 -34.44 20.39
CA ASN A 129 32.58 -33.70 20.63
C ASN A 129 32.93 -33.64 22.13
N ALA A 130 31.94 -33.40 23.00
CA ALA A 130 32.16 -33.40 24.45
C ALA A 130 32.67 -34.76 24.94
N ARG A 131 32.15 -35.86 24.39
CA ARG A 131 32.63 -37.21 24.69
C ARG A 131 34.07 -37.43 24.22
N LEU A 132 34.39 -37.04 22.98
CA LEU A 132 35.76 -37.15 22.46
C LEU A 132 36.76 -36.31 23.26
N ILE A 133 36.36 -35.12 23.70
CA ILE A 133 37.19 -34.27 24.58
C ILE A 133 37.42 -34.99 25.91
N ALA A 134 36.39 -35.56 26.52
CA ALA A 134 36.53 -36.32 27.76
C ALA A 134 37.44 -37.54 27.60
N GLU A 135 37.31 -38.29 26.50
CA GLU A 135 38.18 -39.44 26.16
C GLU A 135 39.64 -39.00 25.93
N ARG A 136 39.85 -37.86 25.26
CA ARG A 136 41.18 -37.26 25.10
C ARG A 136 41.78 -36.86 26.45
N ASP A 137 41.00 -36.20 27.30
CA ASP A 137 41.46 -35.72 28.60
C ASP A 137 41.78 -36.88 29.56
N THR A 138 41.01 -37.97 29.52
CA THR A 138 41.34 -39.20 30.28
C THR A 138 42.60 -39.86 29.74
N ALA A 139 42.77 -39.96 28.42
CA ALA A 139 43.98 -40.50 27.82
C ALA A 139 45.23 -39.67 28.20
N LEU A 140 45.14 -38.34 28.15
CA LEU A 140 46.22 -37.44 28.57
C LEU A 140 46.58 -37.60 30.05
N ARG A 141 45.61 -37.81 30.94
CA ARG A 141 45.86 -38.09 32.37
C ARG A 141 46.46 -39.48 32.60
N ALA A 142 46.17 -40.45 31.74
CA ALA A 142 46.66 -41.83 31.84
C ALA A 142 48.10 -42.01 31.34
N VAL A 143 48.65 -41.05 30.56
CA VAL A 143 50.08 -41.05 30.23
C VAL A 143 50.88 -40.64 31.47
N PRO A 144 51.65 -41.53 32.11
CA PRO A 144 52.43 -41.15 33.28
C PRO A 144 53.50 -40.14 32.85
N ALA A 145 53.63 -39.05 33.61
CA ALA A 145 54.71 -38.07 33.50
C ALA A 145 56.06 -38.76 33.79
N THR A 146 56.57 -39.51 32.83
CA THR A 146 57.90 -40.11 32.84
C THR A 146 58.91 -39.14 32.24
N THR A 147 58.93 -37.91 32.73
CA THR A 147 60.08 -37.02 32.55
C THR A 147 61.14 -37.43 33.57
N LYS A 148 61.98 -38.39 33.17
CA LYS A 148 63.22 -38.72 33.85
C LYS A 148 64.09 -37.46 33.99
N ALA A 149 64.26 -36.96 35.21
CA ALA A 149 65.42 -36.17 35.59
C ALA A 149 66.25 -36.98 36.59
N ARG A 150 67.07 -37.89 36.05
CA ARG A 150 68.10 -38.60 36.82
C ARG A 150 69.18 -37.59 37.21
N ARG A 151 69.00 -36.90 38.33
CA ARG A 151 70.10 -36.20 39.02
C ARG A 151 71.04 -37.29 39.55
N THR A 152 72.10 -37.58 38.81
CA THR A 152 73.25 -38.33 39.33
C THR A 152 73.96 -37.44 40.34
N VAL A 153 73.67 -37.64 41.62
CA VAL A 153 74.52 -37.14 42.70
C VAL A 153 75.74 -38.06 42.74
N SER A 154 76.88 -37.52 42.30
CA SER A 154 78.19 -38.16 42.42
C SER A 154 78.61 -38.16 43.89
N PRO A 155 78.92 -39.30 44.53
CA PRO A 155 79.55 -39.27 45.84
C PRO A 155 81.05 -39.06 45.62
N ASP A 156 81.48 -37.83 45.88
CA ASP A 156 82.89 -37.51 46.03
C ASP A 156 83.38 -38.03 47.40
N ASN A 157 84.56 -38.63 47.37
CA ASN A 157 85.55 -38.67 48.46
C ASN A 157 85.34 -39.59 49.68
N LYS A 158 86.16 -40.66 49.76
CA LYS A 158 87.08 -40.87 50.89
C LYS A 158 88.14 -41.94 50.62
N THR A 159 89.36 -41.47 50.35
CA THR A 159 90.64 -41.88 50.95
C THR A 159 90.72 -43.22 51.71
N ARG A 160 91.73 -44.05 51.39
CA ARG A 160 92.88 -44.35 52.28
C ARG A 160 93.87 -45.37 51.70
N ASN A 161 95.13 -44.96 51.77
CA ASN A 161 96.42 -45.69 51.88
C ASN A 161 96.82 -46.70 50.81
#